data_AF-A0AAN8IRL4-F1
#
_entry.id   AF-A0AAN8IRL4-F1
#
_cell.length_a   1.000
_cell.length_b   1.000
_cell.length_c   1.000
_cell.angle_alpha   90.00
_cell.angle_beta   90.00
_cell.angle_gamma   90.00
#
_symmetry.space_group_name_H-M   'P 1'
#
loop_
_entity.id
_entity.type
_entity.pdbx_description
1 polymer ?
#
loop_
_entity_poly.entity_id
_entity_poly.type
_entity_poly.pdbx_seq_one_letter_code
_entity_poly.pdbx_strand_id
1 'polypeptide(L)'
;MNFTVPGNELTLKEACELFGALINRVKKKEGFIDWIHTTYCEGEECAKPVFVVDSINKLREIADHIKTKIPEGSVRSEKIIWPSSGHDADCGEKNTVHVDCFLYDDHALQEMINAGKLKRRFCVDCGSRNIKDLNFISHSLAHCQLEFIFTQLVPLKSQAEGFNVLDIGSRLGAVIYAASLYGCGKVSVTGVEQNEEFVKLQEEVIRDFSLQNVEVVCADVRAQPDLVSKADLIIMNNVFSFFMEAEEQ
;
A
#
# COMPACT_ATOMS: atom_id res chain seq x y z
N MET A 1 -8.95 -40.61 37.01
CA MET A 1 -10.40 -40.33 37.13
C MET A 1 -10.79 -39.57 35.88
N ASN A 2 -11.62 -40.18 35.04
CA ASN A 2 -12.18 -39.54 33.85
C ASN A 2 -13.18 -38.47 34.28
N PHE A 3 -13.03 -37.26 33.75
CA PHE A 3 -14.13 -36.31 33.63
C PHE A 3 -14.35 -36.03 32.15
N THR A 4 -15.14 -36.88 31.52
CA THR A 4 -15.87 -36.54 30.30
C THR A 4 -17.05 -35.69 30.70
N VAL A 5 -17.06 -34.42 30.26
CA VAL A 5 -18.29 -33.62 30.21
C VAL A 5 -18.70 -33.55 28.74
N PRO A 6 -19.78 -34.21 28.31
CA PRO A 6 -20.36 -33.95 27.00
C PRO A 6 -21.15 -32.65 27.11
N GLY A 7 -20.53 -31.53 26.78
CA GLY A 7 -21.26 -30.28 26.57
C GLY A 7 -21.94 -30.37 25.21
N ASN A 8 -23.26 -30.13 25.15
CA ASN A 8 -23.94 -29.89 23.88
C ASN A 8 -23.17 -28.81 23.11
N GLU A 9 -22.93 -29.03 21.82
CA GLU A 9 -22.34 -28.01 20.95
C GLU A 9 -23.21 -26.76 21.02
N LEU A 10 -22.57 -25.63 21.31
CA LEU A 10 -23.24 -24.33 21.34
C LEU A 10 -23.43 -23.84 19.91
N THR A 11 -24.59 -23.24 19.63
CA THR A 11 -24.72 -22.43 18.42
C THR A 11 -23.82 -21.19 18.52
N LEU A 12 -23.43 -20.62 17.38
CA LEU A 12 -22.59 -19.41 17.35
C LEU A 12 -23.19 -18.28 18.19
N LYS A 13 -24.52 -18.13 18.14
CA LYS A 13 -25.24 -17.11 18.91
C LYS A 13 -25.10 -17.33 20.42
N GLU A 14 -25.33 -18.55 20.89
CA GLU A 14 -25.19 -18.90 22.31
C GLU A 14 -23.74 -18.73 22.78
N ALA A 15 -22.77 -19.09 21.95
CA ALA A 15 -21.36 -18.90 22.24
C ALA A 15 -21.00 -17.41 22.37
N CYS A 16 -21.47 -16.55 21.45
CA CYS A 16 -21.26 -15.10 21.53
C CYS A 16 -21.90 -14.46 22.77
N GLU A 17 -23.12 -14.88 23.12
CA GLU A 17 -23.82 -14.38 24.31
C GLU A 17 -23.10 -14.78 25.60
N LEU A 18 -22.66 -16.03 25.71
CA LEU A 18 -21.88 -16.51 26.86
C LEU A 18 -20.52 -15.84 26.95
N PHE A 19 -19.85 -15.65 25.82
CA PHE A 19 -18.58 -14.94 25.76
C PHE A 19 -18.72 -13.48 26.17
N GLY A 20 -19.73 -12.77 25.67
CA GLY A 20 -20.02 -11.39 26.06
C GLY A 20 -20.31 -11.26 27.57
N ALA A 21 -21.06 -12.21 28.14
CA ALA A 21 -21.30 -12.27 29.58
C ALA A 21 -20.02 -12.51 30.38
N LEU A 22 -19.10 -13.34 29.88
CA LEU A 22 -17.79 -13.59 30.48
C LEU A 22 -16.92 -12.33 30.45
N ILE A 23 -16.77 -11.67 29.29
CA ILE A 23 -15.97 -10.45 29.13
C ILE A 23 -16.43 -9.35 30.10
N ASN A 24 -17.74 -9.21 30.29
CA ASN A 24 -18.28 -8.22 31.22
C ASN A 24 -17.95 -8.47 32.70
N ARG A 25 -17.53 -9.70 33.04
CA ARG A 25 -17.12 -10.08 34.40
C ARG A 25 -15.61 -10.01 34.62
N VAL A 26 -14.83 -9.73 33.57
CA VAL A 26 -13.37 -9.60 33.66
C VAL A 26 -12.99 -8.16 34.05
N LYS A 27 -12.15 -8.02 35.08
CA LYS A 27 -11.75 -6.70 35.62
C LYS A 27 -10.80 -5.91 34.72
N LYS A 28 -9.96 -6.59 33.93
CA LYS A 28 -9.04 -5.99 32.94
C LYS A 28 -9.40 -6.53 31.57
N LYS A 29 -10.44 -5.96 30.95
CA LYS A 29 -11.03 -6.51 29.72
C LYS A 29 -10.01 -6.50 28.59
N GLU A 30 -9.29 -5.40 28.44
CA GLU A 30 -8.33 -5.14 27.38
C GLU A 30 -7.22 -6.20 27.40
N GLY A 31 -6.56 -6.40 28.54
CA GLY A 31 -5.50 -7.41 28.65
C GLY A 31 -5.97 -8.87 28.52
N PHE A 32 -7.24 -9.16 28.80
CA PHE A 32 -7.81 -10.49 28.55
C PHE A 32 -8.15 -10.70 27.08
N ILE A 33 -8.64 -9.67 26.39
CA ILE A 33 -8.83 -9.69 24.94
C ILE A 33 -7.47 -9.81 24.24
N ASP A 34 -6.45 -9.08 24.68
CA ASP A 34 -5.08 -9.20 24.16
C ASP A 34 -4.54 -10.61 24.37
N TRP A 35 -4.76 -11.21 25.55
CA TRP A 35 -4.37 -12.60 25.79
C TRP A 35 -5.13 -13.58 24.89
N ILE A 36 -6.43 -13.39 24.64
CA ILE A 36 -7.19 -14.22 23.71
C ILE A 36 -6.63 -14.10 22.29
N HIS A 37 -6.33 -12.87 21.86
CA HIS A 37 -5.70 -12.60 20.58
C HIS A 37 -4.35 -13.32 20.48
N THR A 38 -3.45 -13.13 21.45
CA THR A 38 -2.12 -13.77 21.45
C THR A 38 -2.15 -15.29 21.64
N THR A 39 -3.17 -15.84 22.30
CA THR A 39 -3.20 -17.28 22.63
C THR A 39 -3.95 -18.10 21.59
N TYR A 40 -5.04 -17.56 21.04
CA TYR A 40 -5.96 -18.28 20.16
C TYR A 40 -6.05 -17.68 18.77
N CYS A 41 -5.76 -16.38 18.61
CA CYS A 41 -5.61 -15.81 17.28
C CYS A 41 -4.17 -16.02 16.79
N GLU A 42 -3.13 -15.73 17.57
CA GLU A 42 -1.69 -15.88 17.20
C GLU A 42 -1.13 -17.31 17.36
N GLY A 43 -1.99 -18.34 17.32
CA GLY A 43 -1.60 -19.73 17.07
C GLY A 43 -1.53 -20.01 15.55
N GLU A 44 -1.09 -21.18 15.11
CA GLU A 44 -0.86 -21.55 13.69
C GLU A 44 -2.04 -21.30 12.71
N GLU A 45 -3.23 -20.92 13.19
CA GLU A 45 -4.39 -20.45 12.41
C GLU A 45 -4.42 -18.93 12.13
N CYS A 46 -3.49 -18.11 12.66
CA CYS A 46 -3.24 -16.72 12.22
C CYS A 46 -2.32 -16.63 11.00
N ALA A 47 -1.97 -17.76 10.39
CA ALA A 47 -1.21 -17.74 9.14
C ALA A 47 -2.05 -16.97 8.11
N LYS A 48 -1.51 -15.84 7.63
CA LYS A 48 -2.11 -15.13 6.50
C LYS A 48 -2.42 -16.16 5.41
N PRO A 49 -3.61 -16.11 4.77
CA PRO A 49 -3.94 -17.06 3.73
C PRO A 49 -2.80 -17.18 2.72
N VAL A 50 -2.49 -18.39 2.24
CA VAL A 50 -1.33 -18.64 1.36
C VAL A 50 -1.24 -17.64 0.21
N PHE A 51 -2.37 -17.34 -0.44
CA PHE A 51 -2.42 -16.36 -1.53
C PHE A 51 -1.99 -14.94 -1.10
N VAL A 52 -2.26 -14.54 0.14
CA VAL A 52 -1.83 -13.25 0.69
C VAL A 52 -0.33 -13.24 0.90
N VAL A 53 0.22 -14.32 1.47
CA VAL A 53 1.67 -14.47 1.67
C VAL A 53 2.40 -14.47 0.33
N ASP A 54 1.91 -15.24 -0.64
CA ASP A 54 2.47 -15.32 -1.99
C ASP A 54 2.40 -13.97 -2.70
N SER A 55 1.27 -13.25 -2.59
CA SER A 55 1.11 -11.92 -3.17
C SER A 55 2.11 -10.92 -2.58
N ILE A 56 2.29 -10.90 -1.25
CA ILE A 56 3.26 -10.00 -0.58
C ILE A 56 4.68 -10.33 -1.01
N ASN A 57 5.05 -11.61 -1.06
CA ASN A 57 6.38 -12.02 -1.50
C ASN A 57 6.62 -11.61 -2.96
N LYS A 58 5.62 -11.77 -3.82
CA LYS A 58 5.70 -11.35 -5.21
C LYS A 58 5.82 -9.84 -5.36
N LEU A 59 5.09 -9.05 -4.57
CA LEU A 59 5.24 -7.59 -4.53
C LEU A 59 6.66 -7.18 -4.10
N ARG A 60 7.25 -7.86 -3.12
CA ARG A 60 8.65 -7.61 -2.72
C ARG A 60 9.64 -7.92 -3.85
N GLU A 61 9.46 -9.04 -4.55
CA GLU A 61 10.28 -9.37 -5.74
C GLU A 61 10.15 -8.29 -6.82
N ILE A 62 8.94 -7.80 -7.07
CA ILE A 62 8.69 -6.71 -8.02
C ILE A 62 9.39 -5.43 -7.57
N ALA A 63 9.24 -5.04 -6.30
CA ALA A 63 9.90 -3.87 -5.73
C ALA A 63 11.42 -3.96 -5.86
N ASP A 64 12.01 -5.12 -5.53
CA ASP A 64 13.45 -5.35 -5.69
C ASP A 64 13.90 -5.30 -7.15
N HIS A 65 13.11 -5.85 -8.07
CA HIS A 65 13.37 -5.73 -9.50
C HIS A 65 13.36 -4.27 -9.95
N ILE A 66 12.35 -3.48 -9.55
CA ILE A 66 12.26 -2.06 -9.89
C ILE A 66 13.47 -1.30 -9.32
N LYS A 67 13.92 -1.57 -8.09
CA LYS A 67 15.12 -0.95 -7.52
C LYS A 67 16.37 -1.18 -8.36
N THR A 68 16.49 -2.30 -9.08
CA THR A 68 17.65 -2.52 -9.96
C THR A 68 17.66 -1.59 -11.16
N LYS A 69 16.48 -1.14 -11.61
CA LYS A 69 16.30 -0.23 -12.74
C LYS A 69 16.30 1.24 -12.30
N ILE A 70 15.59 1.53 -11.21
CA ILE A 70 15.38 2.89 -10.68
C ILE A 70 15.52 2.86 -9.14
N PRO A 71 16.75 2.82 -8.61
CA PRO A 71 16.99 2.79 -7.17
C PRO A 71 16.40 4.01 -6.43
N GLU A 72 16.33 5.16 -7.09
CA GLU A 72 15.84 6.39 -6.47
C GLU A 72 14.30 6.48 -6.43
N GLY A 73 13.59 5.51 -7.02
CA GLY A 73 12.13 5.52 -7.10
C GLY A 73 11.53 6.72 -7.87
N SER A 74 12.34 7.36 -8.72
CA SER A 74 11.97 8.50 -9.55
C SER A 74 12.71 8.47 -10.90
N VAL A 75 12.11 9.04 -11.94
CA VAL A 75 12.72 9.17 -13.27
C VAL A 75 13.02 10.64 -13.57
N ARG A 76 13.98 10.91 -14.47
CA ARG A 76 14.36 12.30 -14.81
C ARG A 76 13.25 13.09 -15.50
N SER A 77 12.35 12.40 -16.21
CA SER A 77 11.19 13.01 -16.85
C SER A 77 10.03 13.28 -15.90
N GLU A 78 10.13 12.83 -14.64
CA GLU A 78 9.13 13.10 -13.63
C GLU A 78 9.16 14.57 -13.24
N LYS A 79 8.01 15.23 -13.31
CA LYS A 79 7.86 16.63 -12.94
C LYS A 79 7.22 16.70 -11.57
N ILE A 80 8.00 17.17 -10.59
CA ILE A 80 7.50 17.45 -9.24
C ILE A 80 7.17 18.95 -9.17
N ILE A 81 5.92 19.22 -8.84
CA ILE A 81 5.40 20.55 -8.50
C ILE A 81 5.37 20.65 -6.99
N TRP A 82 5.97 21.70 -6.43
CA TRP A 82 5.97 21.91 -4.99
C TRP A 82 4.68 22.60 -4.57
N PRO A 83 3.84 21.95 -3.72
CA PRO A 83 2.59 22.54 -3.30
C PRO A 83 2.83 23.86 -2.56
N SER A 84 2.06 24.88 -2.92
CA SER A 84 2.11 26.21 -2.31
C SER A 84 1.01 26.44 -1.26
N SER A 85 0.11 25.47 -1.12
CA SER A 85 -1.01 25.49 -0.17
C SER A 85 -1.40 24.06 0.24
N GLY A 86 -2.17 23.93 1.32
CA GLY A 86 -2.58 22.62 1.86
C GLY A 86 -1.63 22.05 2.91
N HIS A 87 -1.75 20.74 3.17
CA HIS A 87 -0.97 20.04 4.19
C HIS A 87 0.53 20.03 3.89
N ASP A 88 0.88 19.92 2.61
CA ASP A 88 2.27 19.77 2.15
C ASP A 88 2.93 21.11 1.76
N ALA A 89 2.30 22.26 2.06
CA ALA A 89 2.75 23.58 1.61
C ALA A 89 4.14 24.01 2.11
N ASP A 90 4.68 23.32 3.12
CA ASP A 90 6.02 23.54 3.65
C ASP A 90 7.09 22.67 2.97
N CYS A 91 6.70 21.79 2.04
CA CYS A 91 7.60 20.99 1.23
C CYS A 91 8.32 21.81 0.16
N GLY A 92 9.54 21.42 -0.14
CA GLY A 92 10.37 22.09 -1.13
C GLY A 92 11.61 21.28 -1.46
N GLU A 93 12.23 21.61 -2.60
CA GLU A 93 13.39 20.88 -3.14
C GLU A 93 14.55 20.73 -2.15
N LYS A 94 14.74 21.72 -1.27
CA LYS A 94 15.87 21.75 -0.32
C LYS A 94 15.56 21.07 1.01
N ASN A 95 14.29 20.84 1.33
CA ASN A 95 13.86 20.35 2.63
C ASN A 95 12.98 19.09 2.56
N THR A 96 12.71 18.55 1.38
CA THR A 96 11.94 17.33 1.19
C THR A 96 12.78 16.24 0.54
N VAL A 97 12.65 15.02 1.05
CA VAL A 97 13.22 13.79 0.50
C VAL A 97 12.07 12.88 0.09
N HIS A 98 12.05 12.51 -1.19
CA HIS A 98 11.09 11.53 -1.71
C HIS A 98 11.62 10.12 -1.43
N VAL A 99 10.85 9.34 -0.67
CA VAL A 99 11.14 7.93 -0.39
C VAL A 99 9.91 7.13 -0.77
N ASP A 100 10.06 6.24 -1.74
CA ASP A 100 8.95 5.44 -2.20
C ASP A 100 8.72 4.23 -1.27
N CYS A 101 7.58 4.22 -0.55
CA CYS A 101 7.24 3.17 0.41
C CYS A 101 6.91 1.81 -0.21
N PHE A 102 6.68 1.74 -1.53
CA PHE A 102 6.55 0.45 -2.21
C PHE A 102 7.94 -0.19 -2.39
N LEU A 103 8.95 0.62 -2.73
CA LEU A 103 10.32 0.14 -2.83
C LEU A 103 10.96 -0.07 -1.45
N TYR A 104 10.90 0.93 -0.58
CA TYR A 104 11.64 0.95 0.68
C TYR A 104 10.68 0.91 1.85
N ASP A 105 10.67 -0.22 2.58
CA ASP A 105 9.96 -0.29 3.85
C ASP A 105 10.68 0.49 4.97
N ASP A 106 10.04 0.62 6.12
CA ASP A 106 10.58 1.38 7.26
C ASP A 106 11.93 0.83 7.74
N HIS A 107 12.16 -0.48 7.59
CA HIS A 107 13.42 -1.10 7.97
C HIS A 107 14.54 -0.68 7.00
N ALA A 108 14.30 -0.79 5.69
CA ALA A 108 15.23 -0.35 4.66
C ALA A 108 15.52 1.15 4.79
N LEU A 109 14.51 1.96 5.12
CA LEU A 109 14.68 3.38 5.39
C LEU A 109 15.61 3.62 6.59
N GLN A 110 15.39 2.89 7.68
CA GLN A 110 16.20 3.01 8.89
C GLN A 110 17.65 2.55 8.66
N GLU A 111 17.86 1.52 7.82
CA GLU A 111 19.20 1.09 7.39
C GLU A 111 19.91 2.16 6.55
N MET A 112 19.21 2.80 5.60
CA MET A 112 19.79 3.89 4.80
C MET A 112 20.20 5.08 5.68
N ILE A 113 19.41 5.38 6.70
CA ILE A 113 19.73 6.42 7.69
C ILE A 113 20.96 6.02 8.51
N ASN A 114 21.00 4.78 9.02
CA ASN A 114 22.10 4.28 9.84
C ASN A 114 23.43 4.21 9.05
N ALA A 115 23.35 3.85 7.77
CA ALA A 115 24.48 3.85 6.84
C ALA A 115 24.91 5.26 6.41
N GLY A 116 24.18 6.31 6.83
CA GLY A 116 24.46 7.70 6.48
C GLY A 116 24.15 8.08 5.03
N LYS A 117 23.49 7.18 4.26
CA LYS A 117 23.04 7.42 2.88
C LYS A 117 21.83 8.36 2.85
N LEU A 118 21.05 8.38 3.92
CA LEU A 118 19.92 9.27 4.09
C LEU A 118 20.08 10.14 5.34
N LYS A 119 19.94 11.45 5.18
CA LYS A 119 19.99 12.40 6.29
C LYS A 119 18.57 12.67 6.77
N ARG A 120 18.34 12.68 8.09
CA ARG A 120 17.05 13.10 8.68
C ARG A 120 16.94 14.61 8.90
N ARG A 121 18.06 15.33 8.82
CA ARG A 121 18.17 16.74 9.19
C ARG A 121 19.01 17.49 8.18
N PHE A 122 18.66 18.75 7.98
CA PHE A 122 19.45 19.70 7.20
C PHE A 122 19.77 20.93 8.04
N CYS A 123 20.85 21.61 7.66
CA CYS A 123 21.22 22.87 8.28
C CYS A 123 20.51 24.00 7.54
N VAL A 124 19.78 24.85 8.27
CA VAL A 124 19.09 26.00 7.67
C VAL A 124 20.10 27.01 7.14
N ASP A 125 21.22 27.17 7.86
CA ASP A 125 22.36 28.03 7.50
C ASP A 125 23.64 27.18 7.46
N CYS A 126 24.13 26.81 6.27
CA CYS A 126 25.23 25.84 6.10
C CYS A 126 26.41 26.10 7.07
N GLY A 127 26.82 25.07 7.82
CA GLY A 127 27.90 25.15 8.82
C GLY A 127 27.45 25.60 10.21
N SER A 128 26.18 25.98 10.40
CA SER A 128 25.63 26.35 11.70
C SER A 128 25.11 25.14 12.50
N ARG A 129 24.71 25.39 13.75
CA ARG A 129 23.96 24.43 14.59
C ARG A 129 22.44 24.59 14.46
N ASN A 130 21.98 25.47 13.59
CA ASN A 130 20.56 25.70 13.31
C ASN A 130 20.06 24.61 12.35
N ILE A 131 19.58 23.51 12.91
CA ILE A 131 19.16 22.31 12.17
C ILE A 131 17.64 22.14 12.23
N LYS A 132 17.05 21.67 11.12
CA LYS A 132 15.66 21.26 11.03
C LYS A 132 15.56 19.84 10.48
N ASP A 133 14.47 19.16 10.78
CA ASP A 133 14.17 17.86 10.18
C ASP A 133 13.80 18.03 8.70
N LEU A 134 14.15 17.04 7.88
CA LEU A 134 13.74 16.93 6.48
C LEU A 134 12.34 16.33 6.41
N ASN A 135 11.52 16.81 5.47
CA ASN A 135 10.22 16.24 5.15
C ASN A 135 10.44 14.94 4.35
N PHE A 136 9.80 13.84 4.75
CA PHE A 136 9.84 12.57 4.04
C PHE A 136 8.48 12.31 3.42
N ILE A 137 8.42 12.24 2.10
CA ILE A 137 7.16 12.04 1.36
C ILE A 137 7.26 10.76 0.54
N SER A 138 6.23 9.93 0.64
CA SER A 138 6.02 8.80 -0.27
C SER A 138 4.84 9.08 -1.20
N HIS A 139 5.03 8.78 -2.47
CA HIS A 139 3.95 8.83 -3.48
C HIS A 139 3.32 7.47 -3.74
N SER A 140 3.89 6.39 -3.19
CA SER A 140 3.37 5.04 -3.32
C SER A 140 2.86 4.50 -2.00
N LEU A 141 1.91 3.57 -2.08
CA LEU A 141 1.43 2.80 -0.95
C LEU A 141 2.43 1.70 -0.55
N ALA A 142 2.62 1.50 0.75
CA ALA A 142 3.39 0.40 1.29
C ALA A 142 2.68 -0.96 1.07
N HIS A 143 3.43 -2.06 1.08
CA HIS A 143 2.89 -3.41 0.94
C HIS A 143 1.77 -3.73 1.94
N CYS A 144 1.89 -3.31 3.19
CA CYS A 144 0.87 -3.54 4.22
C CYS A 144 -0.43 -2.74 3.95
N GLN A 145 -0.32 -1.54 3.38
CA GLN A 145 -1.48 -0.74 3.00
C GLN A 145 -2.20 -1.37 1.81
N LEU A 146 -1.45 -1.82 0.80
CA LEU A 146 -1.97 -2.53 -0.37
C LEU A 146 -2.69 -3.83 0.05
N GLU A 147 -2.06 -4.61 0.93
CA GLU A 147 -2.67 -5.81 1.52
C GLU A 147 -3.98 -5.48 2.23
N PHE A 148 -3.97 -4.47 3.10
CA PHE A 148 -5.16 -4.08 3.84
C PHE A 148 -6.31 -3.65 2.92
N ILE A 149 -6.02 -2.83 1.90
CA ILE A 149 -7.01 -2.40 0.91
C ILE A 149 -7.63 -3.62 0.22
N PHE A 150 -6.81 -4.54 -0.30
CA PHE A 150 -7.30 -5.61 -1.17
C PHE A 150 -7.69 -6.91 -0.45
N THR A 151 -7.54 -6.97 0.87
CA THR A 151 -7.99 -8.11 1.69
C THR A 151 -9.05 -7.75 2.73
N GLN A 152 -9.10 -6.49 3.18
CA GLN A 152 -10.02 -6.04 4.24
C GLN A 152 -11.04 -5.01 3.76
N LEU A 153 -10.60 -3.96 3.06
CA LEU A 153 -11.50 -2.88 2.63
C LEU A 153 -12.32 -3.27 1.40
N VAL A 154 -11.65 -3.72 0.34
CA VAL A 154 -12.25 -4.21 -0.89
C VAL A 154 -11.59 -5.55 -1.23
N PRO A 155 -12.06 -6.67 -0.63
CA PRO A 155 -11.45 -7.97 -0.83
C PRO A 155 -11.57 -8.43 -2.29
N LEU A 156 -10.50 -8.27 -3.08
CA LEU A 156 -10.56 -8.46 -4.55
C LEU A 156 -10.85 -9.90 -4.94
N LYS A 157 -10.33 -10.87 -4.18
CA LYS A 157 -10.56 -12.31 -4.41
C LYS A 157 -12.05 -12.71 -4.35
N SER A 158 -12.84 -11.94 -3.61
CA SER A 158 -14.27 -12.15 -3.39
C SER A 158 -15.14 -11.39 -4.40
N GLN A 159 -14.55 -10.54 -5.25
CA GLN A 159 -15.29 -9.83 -6.29
C GLN A 159 -15.67 -10.75 -7.44
N ALA A 160 -16.67 -10.33 -8.20
CA ALA A 160 -17.11 -11.01 -9.40
C ALA A 160 -16.03 -10.93 -10.50
N GLU A 161 -16.08 -11.88 -11.43
CA GLU A 161 -15.25 -11.81 -12.63
C GLU A 161 -15.60 -10.56 -13.44
N GLY A 162 -14.59 -9.84 -13.91
CA GLY A 162 -14.75 -8.57 -14.63
C GLY A 162 -14.93 -7.35 -13.73
N PHE A 163 -14.69 -7.46 -12.42
CA PHE A 163 -14.58 -6.30 -11.54
C PHE A 163 -13.37 -5.44 -11.96
N ASN A 164 -13.60 -4.16 -12.24
CA ASN A 164 -12.63 -3.27 -12.85
C ASN A 164 -11.99 -2.34 -11.81
N VAL A 165 -10.69 -2.49 -11.61
CA VAL A 165 -9.87 -1.63 -10.76
C VAL A 165 -9.14 -0.62 -11.63
N LEU A 166 -9.36 0.66 -11.38
CA LEU A 166 -8.67 1.77 -12.04
C LEU A 166 -7.71 2.44 -11.05
N ASP A 167 -6.43 2.50 -11.40
CA ASP A 167 -5.39 3.22 -10.66
C ASP A 167 -4.99 4.47 -11.45
N ILE A 168 -5.28 5.64 -10.91
CA ILE A 168 -4.98 6.92 -11.56
C ILE A 168 -3.65 7.44 -11.02
N GLY A 169 -2.70 7.76 -11.90
CA GLY A 169 -1.35 8.17 -11.52
C GLY A 169 -0.54 6.98 -11.00
N SER A 170 -0.50 5.88 -11.75
CA SER A 170 0.02 4.61 -11.27
C SER A 170 1.53 4.62 -10.99
N ARG A 171 2.30 5.58 -11.52
CA ARG A 171 3.72 5.83 -11.23
C ARG A 171 4.61 4.59 -11.32
N LEU A 172 5.01 3.99 -10.20
CA LEU A 172 5.82 2.76 -10.22
C LEU A 172 4.99 1.48 -10.40
N GLY A 173 3.66 1.56 -10.31
CA GLY A 173 2.69 0.48 -10.52
C GLY A 173 2.28 -0.27 -9.24
N ALA A 174 2.61 0.25 -8.05
CA ALA A 174 2.39 -0.44 -6.77
C ALA A 174 0.95 -0.97 -6.61
N VAL A 175 -0.04 -0.13 -6.91
CA VAL A 175 -1.46 -0.48 -6.82
C VAL A 175 -1.86 -1.49 -7.88
N ILE A 176 -1.49 -1.28 -9.15
CA ILE A 176 -1.89 -2.21 -10.22
C ILE A 176 -1.30 -3.61 -10.04
N TYR A 177 -0.05 -3.74 -9.57
CA TYR A 177 0.56 -5.03 -9.31
C TYR A 177 -0.14 -5.74 -8.16
N ALA A 178 -0.42 -5.01 -7.08
CA ALA A 178 -1.12 -5.57 -5.92
C ALA A 178 -2.54 -5.99 -6.30
N ALA A 179 -3.29 -5.16 -7.04
CA ALA A 179 -4.63 -5.48 -7.49
C ALA A 179 -4.66 -6.74 -8.35
N SER A 180 -3.71 -6.88 -9.29
CA SER A 180 -3.58 -8.08 -10.14
C SER A 180 -3.34 -9.34 -9.31
N LEU A 181 -2.40 -9.28 -8.34
CA LEU A 181 -2.04 -10.42 -7.50
C LEU A 181 -3.18 -10.82 -6.53
N TYR A 182 -3.75 -9.86 -5.80
CA TYR A 182 -4.83 -10.11 -4.85
C TYR A 182 -6.16 -10.45 -5.52
N GLY A 183 -6.38 -10.00 -6.75
CA GLY A 183 -7.53 -10.36 -7.56
C GLY A 183 -7.49 -11.79 -8.10
N CYS A 184 -6.34 -12.47 -8.02
CA CYS A 184 -6.16 -13.88 -8.41
C CYS A 184 -6.73 -14.19 -9.81
N GLY A 185 -6.56 -13.27 -10.77
CA GLY A 185 -7.02 -13.43 -12.16
C GLY A 185 -8.53 -13.23 -12.40
N LYS A 186 -9.31 -12.79 -11.42
CA LYS A 186 -10.74 -12.49 -11.60
C LYS A 186 -11.04 -11.05 -11.97
N VAL A 187 -10.19 -10.14 -11.51
CA VAL A 187 -10.37 -8.70 -11.69
C VAL A 187 -9.59 -8.24 -12.91
N SER A 188 -10.07 -7.17 -13.54
CA SER A 188 -9.36 -6.42 -14.57
C SER A 188 -8.79 -5.16 -13.95
N VAL A 189 -7.53 -4.87 -14.24
CA VAL A 189 -6.79 -3.76 -13.63
C VAL A 189 -6.25 -2.86 -14.73
N THR A 190 -6.56 -1.57 -14.66
CA THR A 190 -6.04 -0.56 -15.58
C THR A 190 -5.31 0.51 -14.79
N GLY A 191 -4.04 0.71 -15.06
CA GLY A 191 -3.29 1.88 -14.62
C GLY A 191 -3.35 3.01 -15.64
N VAL A 192 -3.53 4.24 -15.21
CA VAL A 192 -3.41 5.43 -16.07
C VAL A 192 -2.22 6.23 -15.58
N GLU A 193 -1.25 6.47 -16.47
CA GLU A 193 -0.03 7.22 -16.16
C GLU A 193 0.33 8.13 -17.34
N GLN A 194 0.75 9.36 -17.04
CA GLN A 194 1.11 10.34 -18.07
C GLN A 194 2.58 10.23 -18.48
N ASN A 195 3.45 9.79 -17.57
CA ASN A 195 4.87 9.66 -17.81
C ASN A 195 5.20 8.38 -18.59
N GLU A 196 5.66 8.53 -19.83
CA GLU A 196 6.00 7.40 -20.71
C GLU A 196 7.10 6.47 -20.15
N GLU A 197 8.06 6.97 -19.37
CA GLU A 197 9.11 6.11 -18.79
C GLU A 197 8.54 5.20 -17.70
N PHE A 198 7.63 5.73 -16.88
CA PHE A 198 6.88 4.92 -15.92
C PHE A 198 5.97 3.91 -16.61
N VAL A 199 5.25 4.30 -17.67
CA VAL A 199 4.43 3.35 -18.44
C VAL A 199 5.29 2.20 -18.98
N LYS A 200 6.42 2.51 -19.63
CA LYS A 200 7.35 1.49 -20.15
C LYS A 200 7.87 0.58 -19.04
N LEU A 201 8.26 1.14 -17.90
CA LEU A 201 8.69 0.36 -16.74
C LEU A 201 7.58 -0.59 -16.28
N GLN A 202 6.35 -0.11 -16.16
CA GLN A 202 5.22 -0.91 -15.71
C GLN A 202 4.89 -2.03 -16.70
N GLU A 203 4.87 -1.75 -18.00
CA GLU A 203 4.68 -2.76 -19.06
C GLU A 203 5.79 -3.83 -19.02
N GLU A 204 7.04 -3.44 -18.79
CA GLU A 204 8.14 -4.38 -18.60
C GLU A 204 7.94 -5.26 -17.37
N VAL A 205 7.57 -4.67 -16.22
CA VAL A 205 7.32 -5.43 -14.98
C VAL A 205 6.15 -6.40 -15.16
N ILE A 206 5.04 -5.95 -15.76
CA ILE A 206 3.87 -6.79 -16.06
C ILE A 206 4.30 -8.01 -16.88
N ARG A 207 5.12 -7.80 -17.92
CA ARG A 207 5.62 -8.88 -18.77
C ARG A 207 6.60 -9.78 -18.02
N ASP A 208 7.60 -9.22 -17.36
CA ASP A 208 8.70 -9.96 -16.70
C ASP A 208 8.16 -10.81 -15.53
N PHE A 209 7.08 -10.37 -14.88
CA PHE A 209 6.38 -11.10 -13.81
C PHE A 209 5.14 -11.85 -14.28
N SER A 210 4.81 -11.79 -15.58
CA SER A 210 3.64 -12.44 -16.19
C SER A 210 2.33 -12.14 -15.45
N LEU A 211 2.14 -10.89 -15.04
CA LEU A 211 0.93 -10.45 -14.37
C LEU A 211 -0.26 -10.53 -15.34
N GLN A 212 -1.39 -11.04 -14.84
CA GLN A 212 -2.57 -11.28 -15.65
C GLN A 212 -3.61 -10.17 -15.44
N ASN A 213 -4.42 -9.93 -16.47
CA ASN A 213 -5.53 -8.97 -16.46
C ASN A 213 -5.13 -7.58 -15.95
N VAL A 214 -3.92 -7.14 -16.28
CA VAL A 214 -3.40 -5.82 -15.94
C VAL A 214 -2.86 -5.15 -17.19
N GLU A 215 -3.23 -3.89 -17.38
CA GLU A 215 -2.75 -3.04 -18.47
C GLU A 215 -2.46 -1.63 -17.97
N VAL A 216 -1.68 -0.89 -18.76
CA VAL A 216 -1.32 0.49 -18.46
C VAL A 216 -1.62 1.34 -19.68
N VAL A 217 -2.27 2.49 -19.45
CA VAL A 217 -2.64 3.44 -20.48
C VAL A 217 -1.81 4.70 -20.28
N CYS A 218 -0.99 5.02 -21.28
CA CYS A 218 -0.23 6.27 -21.31
C CYS A 218 -1.15 7.45 -21.68
N ALA A 219 -1.78 8.09 -20.69
CA ALA A 219 -2.73 9.16 -20.93
C ALA A 219 -2.93 10.08 -19.73
N ASP A 220 -3.43 11.29 -20.00
CA ASP A 220 -4.10 12.12 -19.00
C ASP A 220 -5.50 11.54 -18.73
N VAL A 221 -5.79 11.23 -17.46
CA VAL A 221 -7.09 10.66 -17.06
C VAL A 221 -8.27 11.57 -17.40
N ARG A 222 -8.07 12.89 -17.47
CA ARG A 222 -9.11 13.87 -17.86
C ARG A 222 -9.60 13.62 -19.29
N ALA A 223 -8.77 13.01 -20.14
CA ALA A 223 -9.10 12.60 -21.49
C ALA A 223 -9.68 11.17 -21.57
N GLN A 224 -9.88 10.48 -20.43
CA GLN A 224 -10.31 9.08 -20.35
C GLN A 224 -11.63 8.90 -19.55
N PRO A 225 -12.71 9.64 -19.86
CA PRO A 225 -13.97 9.52 -19.11
C PRO A 225 -14.57 8.10 -19.19
N ASP A 226 -14.34 7.39 -20.30
CA ASP A 226 -14.82 6.02 -20.48
C ASP A 226 -14.16 5.05 -19.49
N LEU A 227 -12.86 5.20 -19.20
CA LEU A 227 -12.17 4.36 -18.21
C LEU A 227 -12.74 4.60 -16.81
N VAL A 228 -12.93 5.87 -16.45
CA VAL A 228 -13.50 6.27 -15.15
C VAL A 228 -14.92 5.73 -15.01
N SER A 229 -15.74 5.81 -16.06
CA SER A 229 -17.14 5.36 -16.02
C SER A 229 -17.32 3.84 -15.88
N LYS A 230 -16.31 3.05 -16.26
CA LYS A 230 -16.34 1.58 -16.22
C LYS A 230 -15.73 1.00 -14.95
N ALA A 231 -15.06 1.81 -14.14
CA ALA A 231 -14.37 1.36 -12.95
C ALA A 231 -15.35 1.03 -11.82
N ASP A 232 -15.18 -0.12 -11.20
CA ASP A 232 -15.90 -0.52 -9.98
C ASP A 232 -15.16 -0.05 -8.71
N LEU A 233 -13.83 0.07 -8.81
CA LEU A 233 -12.96 0.65 -7.79
C LEU A 233 -11.98 1.62 -8.44
N ILE A 234 -11.94 2.86 -7.96
CA ILE A 234 -10.98 3.87 -8.38
C ILE A 234 -10.03 4.15 -7.20
N ILE A 235 -8.73 4.07 -7.46
CA ILE A 235 -7.68 4.43 -6.50
C ILE A 235 -6.93 5.65 -7.04
N MET A 236 -6.76 6.64 -6.16
CA MET A 236 -6.07 7.89 -6.44
C MET A 236 -5.14 8.20 -5.26
N ASN A 237 -3.96 7.59 -5.26
CA ASN A 237 -3.01 7.76 -4.17
C ASN A 237 -2.03 8.90 -4.45
N ASN A 238 -2.22 10.04 -3.78
CA ASN A 238 -1.31 11.20 -3.82
C ASN A 238 -1.00 11.70 -5.25
N VAL A 239 -2.01 11.67 -6.13
CA VAL A 239 -1.88 11.93 -7.58
C VAL A 239 -1.75 13.42 -7.90
N PHE A 240 -2.17 14.31 -6.99
CA PHE A 240 -2.38 15.72 -7.30
C PHE A 240 -1.39 16.65 -6.63
N SER A 241 -1.17 16.48 -5.32
CA SER A 241 -0.46 17.45 -4.47
C SER A 241 0.94 17.82 -4.96
N PHE A 242 1.61 16.91 -5.67
CA PHE A 242 2.98 17.10 -6.16
C PHE A 242 3.12 17.06 -7.68
N PHE A 243 2.02 16.94 -8.43
CA PHE A 243 2.07 16.66 -9.87
C PHE A 243 1.16 17.57 -10.70
N MET A 244 0.31 18.38 -10.06
CA MET A 244 -0.60 19.30 -10.73
C MET A 244 -0.65 20.66 -10.03
N GLU A 245 -0.79 21.73 -10.81
CA GLU A 245 -1.02 23.08 -10.29
C GLU A 245 -2.38 23.17 -9.60
N ALA A 246 -2.53 24.05 -8.60
CA ALA A 246 -3.71 24.11 -7.74
C ALA A 246 -5.03 24.34 -8.51
N GLU A 247 -4.98 25.06 -9.63
CA GLU A 247 -6.15 25.28 -10.50
C GLU A 247 -6.53 24.06 -11.35
N GLU A 248 -5.62 23.11 -11.53
CA GLU A 248 -5.84 21.91 -12.32
C GLU A 248 -6.30 20.70 -11.49
N GLN A 249 -6.11 20.72 -10.16
CA GLN A 249 -6.54 19.69 -9.21
C GLN A 249 -8.06 19.67 -9.04
#